data_AF-A0A4R1WQA9-F1
#
_entry.id   AF-A0A4R1WQA9-F1
#
_cell.length_a   1.000
_cell.length_b   1.000
_cell.length_c   1.000
_cell.angle_alpha   90.00
_cell.angle_beta   90.00
_cell.angle_gamma   90.00
#
_symmetry.space_group_name_H-M   'P 1'
#
loop_
_entity.id
_entity.type
_entity.pdbx_description
1 polymer ?
#
loop_
_entity_poly.entity_id
_entity_poly.type
_entity_poly.pdbx_seq_one_letter_code
_entity_poly.pdbx_strand_id
1 'polypeptide(L)'
;MDTIEWVDEPHWSEAGDVVMASIALSPLIRPPAKDGDPRLTVEIHGDRADARVAETSGALRSLIPQLPVLAADALSAAPPGWHRSYPHADLWLDGIEFHADGRVRLLYDFGDLDLLVLELHGNGAKDVSIEP
;
A
#
# COMPACT_ATOMS: atom_id res chain seq x y z
N MET A 1 -3.45 -7.92 22.34
CA MET A 1 -2.83 -6.96 21.41
C MET A 1 -2.77 -7.70 20.10
N ASP A 2 -3.60 -7.31 19.15
CA ASP A 2 -3.71 -8.03 17.88
C ASP A 2 -2.43 -7.79 17.07
N THR A 3 -1.65 -8.86 16.93
CA THR A 3 -0.43 -8.90 16.13
C THR A 3 -0.81 -8.78 14.66
N ILE A 4 0.00 -8.09 13.84
CA ILE A 4 -0.13 -8.25 12.38
C ILE A 4 0.35 -9.67 12.08
N GLU A 5 -0.50 -10.44 11.41
CA GLU A 5 -0.15 -11.77 10.91
C GLU A 5 0.33 -11.63 9.47
N TRP A 6 1.60 -11.97 9.25
CA TRP A 6 2.17 -12.03 7.91
C TRP A 6 1.66 -13.30 7.21
N VAL A 7 1.16 -13.15 5.99
CA VAL A 7 0.77 -14.28 5.15
C VAL A 7 2.01 -14.89 4.50
N ASP A 8 2.83 -14.03 3.88
CA ASP A 8 4.19 -14.37 3.48
C ASP A 8 5.15 -13.65 4.44
N GLU A 9 5.98 -14.44 5.13
CA GLU A 9 6.91 -13.93 6.13
C GLU A 9 7.92 -12.94 5.51
N PRO A 10 8.33 -11.90 6.25
CA PRO A 10 9.31 -10.93 5.77
C PRO A 10 10.61 -11.59 5.32
N HIS A 11 11.01 -11.32 4.08
CA HIS A 11 12.22 -11.86 3.47
C HIS A 11 12.87 -10.81 2.57
N TRP A 12 14.18 -10.89 2.39
CA TRP A 12 14.85 -10.03 1.42
C TRP A 12 14.43 -10.39 -0.01
N SER A 13 14.24 -9.36 -0.84
CA SER A 13 14.10 -9.48 -2.29
C SER A 13 15.32 -10.20 -2.88
N GLU A 14 15.19 -10.75 -4.08
CA GLU A 14 16.34 -11.38 -4.77
C GLU A 14 17.50 -10.40 -5.00
N ALA A 15 17.20 -9.11 -5.19
CA ALA A 15 18.19 -8.05 -5.34
C ALA A 15 18.84 -7.65 -3.99
N GLY A 16 18.22 -7.99 -2.86
CA GLY A 16 18.75 -7.73 -1.52
C GLY A 16 18.64 -6.27 -1.06
N ASP A 17 17.79 -5.48 -1.70
CA ASP A 17 17.59 -4.05 -1.46
C ASP A 17 16.32 -3.72 -0.66
N VAL A 18 15.34 -4.62 -0.68
CA VAL A 18 14.02 -4.45 -0.06
C VAL A 18 13.68 -5.70 0.74
N VAL A 19 13.03 -5.53 1.90
CA VAL A 19 12.35 -6.64 2.58
C VAL A 19 10.90 -6.68 2.12
N MET A 20 10.52 -7.80 1.52
CA MET A 20 9.18 -8.10 1.02
C MET A 20 8.41 -8.91 2.06
N ALA A 21 7.13 -8.63 2.22
CA ALA A 21 6.18 -9.39 3.03
C ALA A 21 4.77 -9.26 2.45
N SER A 22 3.81 -10.02 2.97
CA SER A 22 2.41 -9.80 2.63
C SER A 22 1.49 -9.95 3.84
N ILE A 23 0.37 -9.24 3.82
CA ILE A 23 -0.71 -9.37 4.81
C ILE A 23 -2.03 -9.65 4.10
N ALA A 24 -2.97 -10.32 4.77
CA ALA A 24 -4.34 -10.42 4.29
C ALA A 24 -5.18 -9.27 4.87
N LEU A 25 -5.94 -8.59 4.02
CA LEU A 25 -6.93 -7.60 4.46
C LEU A 25 -8.36 -8.14 4.33
N SER A 26 -9.23 -7.68 5.22
CA SER A 26 -10.66 -7.91 5.09
C SER A 26 -11.19 -7.26 3.80
N PRO A 27 -12.09 -7.94 3.05
CA PRO A 27 -12.80 -7.36 1.90
C PRO A 27 -13.52 -6.03 2.19
N LEU A 28 -13.79 -5.74 3.47
CA LEU A 28 -14.40 -4.49 3.91
C LEU A 28 -13.42 -3.30 3.99
N ILE A 29 -12.11 -3.58 4.07
CA ILE A 29 -11.05 -2.56 4.17
C ILE A 29 -10.45 -2.28 2.80
N ARG A 30 -10.18 -3.36 2.06
CA ARG A 30 -9.71 -3.40 0.69
C ARG A 30 -10.54 -4.50 0.03
N PRO A 31 -11.12 -4.30 -1.16
CA PRO A 31 -11.77 -5.40 -1.88
C PRO A 31 -10.79 -6.59 -2.06
N PRO A 32 -11.14 -7.73 -2.66
CA PRO A 32 -10.14 -8.68 -3.16
C PRO A 32 -9.63 -8.28 -4.56
N ALA A 33 -8.45 -8.77 -4.96
CA ALA A 33 -7.97 -8.61 -6.32
C ALA A 33 -8.94 -9.27 -7.30
N LYS A 34 -8.85 -8.97 -8.60
CA LYS A 34 -9.76 -9.55 -9.61
C LYS A 34 -9.76 -11.08 -9.63
N ASP A 35 -8.65 -11.71 -9.29
CA ASP A 35 -8.49 -13.16 -9.17
C ASP A 35 -8.90 -13.73 -7.80
N GLY A 36 -9.30 -12.87 -6.87
CA GLY A 36 -9.73 -13.22 -5.52
C GLY A 36 -8.61 -13.21 -4.47
N ASP A 37 -7.37 -12.82 -4.82
CA ASP A 37 -6.28 -12.79 -3.85
C ASP A 37 -6.51 -11.70 -2.77
N PRO A 38 -6.58 -12.07 -1.47
CA PRO A 38 -6.70 -11.09 -0.39
C PRO A 38 -5.35 -10.48 0.04
N ARG A 39 -4.22 -10.97 -0.49
CA ARG A 39 -2.87 -10.56 -0.10
C ARG A 39 -2.57 -9.15 -0.57
N LEU A 40 -2.01 -8.35 0.34
CA LEU A 40 -1.47 -7.03 0.08
C LEU A 40 0.04 -7.10 0.27
N THR A 41 0.78 -6.68 -0.75
CA THR A 41 2.24 -6.61 -0.71
C THR A 41 2.67 -5.50 0.25
N VAL A 42 3.67 -5.81 1.06
CA VAL A 42 4.34 -4.85 1.95
C VAL A 42 5.82 -4.87 1.65
N GLU A 43 6.35 -3.70 1.36
CA GLU A 43 7.76 -3.49 1.10
C GLU A 43 8.38 -2.63 2.19
N ILE A 44 9.57 -2.99 2.65
CA ILE A 44 10.34 -2.23 3.62
C ILE A 44 11.68 -1.90 2.99
N HIS A 45 11.91 -0.61 2.79
CA HIS A 45 13.07 -0.08 2.07
C HIS A 45 14.18 0.37 3.03
N GLY A 46 15.44 0.23 2.59
CA GLY A 46 16.65 0.75 3.23
C GLY A 46 17.61 -0.32 3.78
N ASP A 47 18.86 0.07 4.05
CA ASP A 47 20.02 -0.79 4.38
C ASP A 47 19.83 -1.76 5.56
N ARG A 48 18.80 -1.56 6.39
CA ARG A 48 18.45 -2.40 7.54
C ARG A 48 16.94 -2.63 7.65
N ALA A 49 16.29 -2.83 6.52
CA ALA A 49 14.85 -3.03 6.44
C ALA A 49 14.36 -4.20 7.31
N ASP A 50 15.13 -5.27 7.42
CA ASP A 50 14.87 -6.43 8.28
C ASP A 50 14.72 -6.06 9.76
N ALA A 51 15.57 -5.17 10.25
CA ALA A 51 15.53 -4.69 11.63
C ALA A 51 14.29 -3.81 11.92
N ARG A 52 13.59 -3.35 10.88
CA ARG A 52 12.41 -2.47 10.98
C ARG A 52 11.09 -3.24 10.90
N VAL A 53 11.10 -4.54 10.64
CA VAL A 53 9.87 -5.37 10.52
C VAL A 53 8.90 -5.15 11.68
N ALA A 54 9.39 -5.13 12.93
CA ALA A 54 8.54 -4.95 14.11
C ALA A 54 7.93 -3.53 14.20
N GLU A 55 8.68 -2.51 13.78
CA GLU A 55 8.20 -1.13 13.66
C GLU A 55 7.13 -1.03 12.57
N THR A 56 7.39 -1.64 11.40
CA THR A 56 6.45 -1.72 10.28
C THR A 56 5.14 -2.39 10.70
N SER A 57 5.18 -3.49 11.46
CA SER A 57 3.97 -4.10 12.02
C SER A 57 3.20 -3.12 12.90
N GLY A 58 3.88 -2.26 13.66
CA GLY A 58 3.25 -1.20 14.45
C GLY A 58 2.61 -0.10 13.60
N ALA A 59 3.31 0.33 12.55
CA ALA A 59 2.79 1.31 11.60
C ALA A 59 1.55 0.76 10.87
N LEU A 60 1.60 -0.49 10.40
CA LEU A 60 0.47 -1.18 9.76
C LEU A 60 -0.78 -1.20 10.66
N ARG A 61 -0.64 -1.50 11.96
CA ARG A 61 -1.79 -1.47 12.89
C ARG A 61 -2.46 -0.10 12.95
N SER A 62 -1.69 0.96 12.82
CA SER A 62 -2.21 2.33 12.84
C SER A 62 -2.78 2.74 11.48
N LEU A 63 -2.20 2.22 10.39
CA LEU A 63 -2.54 2.56 9.01
C LEU A 63 -3.79 1.82 8.51
N ILE A 64 -3.93 0.52 8.80
CA ILE A 64 -5.01 -0.33 8.29
C ILE A 64 -6.42 0.28 8.51
N PRO A 65 -6.77 0.78 9.71
CA PRO A 65 -8.08 1.40 9.94
C PRO A 65 -8.34 2.67 9.10
N GLN A 66 -7.27 3.31 8.60
CA GLN A 66 -7.34 4.55 7.82
C GLN A 66 -7.42 4.29 6.32
N LEU A 67 -7.11 3.07 5.85
CA LEU A 67 -7.05 2.74 4.42
C LEU A 67 -8.33 3.10 3.64
N PRO A 68 -9.56 2.92 4.16
CA PRO A 68 -10.75 3.33 3.42
C PRO A 68 -10.84 4.84 3.16
N VAL A 69 -10.40 5.66 4.12
CA VAL A 69 -10.36 7.12 3.97
C VAL A 69 -9.25 7.53 3.00
N LEU A 70 -8.09 6.87 3.11
CA LEU A 70 -6.95 7.13 2.21
C LEU A 70 -7.23 6.72 0.76
N ALA A 71 -7.97 5.64 0.56
CA ALA A 71 -8.44 5.23 -0.76
C ALA A 71 -9.39 6.28 -1.38
N ALA A 72 -10.27 6.88 -0.56
CA ALA A 72 -11.13 7.96 -1.02
C ALA A 72 -10.34 9.24 -1.37
N ASP A 73 -9.33 9.59 -0.55
CA ASP A 73 -8.42 10.71 -0.82
C ASP A 73 -7.71 10.49 -2.16
N ALA A 74 -7.11 9.32 -2.38
CA ALA A 74 -6.46 8.95 -3.63
C ALA A 74 -7.44 9.01 -4.81
N LEU A 75 -8.60 8.35 -4.72
CA LEU A 75 -9.61 8.35 -5.78
C LEU A 75 -10.06 9.77 -6.17
N SER A 76 -10.16 10.69 -5.21
CA SER A 76 -10.53 12.08 -5.46
C SER A 76 -9.47 12.88 -6.23
N ALA A 77 -8.20 12.47 -6.12
CA ALA A 77 -7.06 13.08 -6.79
C ALA A 77 -6.74 12.44 -8.16
N ALA A 78 -7.34 11.29 -8.48
CA ALA A 78 -7.19 10.63 -9.77
C ALA A 78 -7.57 11.56 -10.93
N PRO A 79 -6.86 11.51 -12.08
CA PRO A 79 -7.18 12.33 -13.24
C PRO A 79 -8.64 12.21 -13.68
N PRO A 80 -9.33 13.32 -14.03
CA PRO A 80 -10.73 13.29 -14.47
C PRO A 80 -11.01 12.43 -15.73
N GLY A 81 -9.96 12.06 -16.47
CA GLY A 81 -10.06 11.16 -17.62
C GLY A 81 -10.19 9.69 -17.22
N TRP A 82 -9.63 9.28 -16.08
CA TRP A 82 -9.57 7.88 -15.65
C TRP A 82 -10.96 7.34 -15.30
N HIS A 83 -11.73 8.11 -14.53
CA HIS A 83 -13.13 7.84 -14.21
C HIS A 83 -14.03 7.69 -15.45
N ARG A 84 -13.68 8.37 -16.56
CA ARG A 84 -14.45 8.32 -17.81
C ARG A 84 -14.07 7.12 -18.66
N SER A 85 -12.79 6.79 -18.73
CA SER A 85 -12.29 5.64 -19.47
C SER A 85 -12.70 4.33 -18.82
N TYR A 86 -12.81 4.30 -17.48
CA TYR A 86 -13.17 3.12 -16.72
C TYR A 86 -14.19 3.44 -15.62
N PRO A 87 -15.47 3.65 -15.97
CA PRO A 87 -16.52 3.99 -15.00
C PRO A 87 -16.85 2.88 -13.99
N HIS A 88 -16.21 1.71 -14.14
CA HIS A 88 -16.33 0.55 -13.27
C HIS A 88 -14.97 0.07 -12.73
N ALA A 89 -13.88 0.83 -12.94
CA ALA A 89 -12.62 0.52 -12.29
C ALA A 89 -12.72 0.91 -10.82
N ASP A 90 -12.64 -0.10 -9.96
CA ASP A 90 -12.45 0.10 -8.54
C ASP A 90 -10.97 0.35 -8.30
N LEU A 91 -10.66 1.43 -7.56
CA LEU A 91 -9.30 1.72 -7.12
C LEU A 91 -8.80 0.58 -6.23
N TRP A 92 -7.77 -0.12 -6.69
CA TRP A 92 -7.24 -1.29 -6.03
C TRP A 92 -5.97 -0.93 -5.27
N LEU A 93 -5.91 -1.13 -3.96
CA LEU A 93 -4.65 -0.97 -3.24
C LEU A 93 -3.73 -2.14 -3.60
N ASP A 94 -2.67 -1.94 -4.36
CA ASP A 94 -1.78 -3.01 -4.80
C ASP A 94 -0.68 -3.32 -3.76
N GLY A 95 -0.11 -2.29 -3.15
CA GLY A 95 0.99 -2.43 -2.20
C GLY A 95 1.13 -1.26 -1.22
N ILE A 96 1.93 -1.50 -0.18
CA ILE A 96 2.37 -0.49 0.79
C ILE A 96 3.89 -0.54 0.90
N GLU A 97 4.55 0.60 0.73
CA GLU A 97 5.99 0.72 0.93
C GLU A 97 6.32 1.55 2.17
N PHE A 98 7.27 1.08 2.97
CA PHE A 98 7.80 1.77 4.14
C PHE A 98 9.25 2.20 3.92
N HIS A 99 9.49 3.50 3.83
CA HIS A 99 10.80 4.08 3.56
C HIS A 99 11.57 4.41 4.82
N ALA A 100 12.90 4.43 4.73
CA ALA A 100 13.79 4.66 5.88
C ALA A 100 13.69 6.08 6.46
N ASP A 101 13.24 7.05 5.66
CA ASP A 101 12.99 8.44 6.08
C ASP A 101 11.61 8.64 6.76
N GLY A 102 10.84 7.56 6.94
CA GLY A 102 9.53 7.58 7.56
C GLY A 102 8.38 7.88 6.60
N ARG A 103 8.64 7.99 5.29
CA ARG A 103 7.58 8.04 4.29
C ARG A 103 6.91 6.67 4.14
N VAL A 104 5.60 6.69 3.90
CA VAL A 104 4.82 5.51 3.55
C VAL A 104 4.12 5.78 2.23
N ARG A 105 4.26 4.89 1.25
CA ARG A 105 3.57 5.00 -0.04
C ARG A 105 2.49 3.94 -0.13
N LEU A 106 1.28 4.36 -0.50
CA LEU A 106 0.17 3.49 -0.85
C LEU A 106 0.05 3.47 -2.36
N LEU A 107 0.22 2.30 -2.97
CA LEU A 107 0.20 2.11 -4.41
C LEU A 107 -1.18 1.66 -4.79
N TYR A 108 -1.92 2.50 -5.52
CA TYR A 108 -3.24 2.15 -5.99
C TYR A 108 -3.23 1.89 -7.49
N ASP A 109 -3.60 0.69 -7.87
CA ASP A 109 -3.82 0.25 -9.24
C ASP A 109 -5.23 0.65 -9.71
N PHE A 110 -5.30 1.25 -10.90
CA PHE A 110 -6.53 1.62 -11.60
C PHE A 110 -6.76 0.76 -12.86
N GLY A 111 -6.32 -0.50 -12.84
CA GLY A 111 -6.46 -1.45 -13.94
C GLY A 111 -5.33 -1.34 -14.96
N ASP A 112 -5.65 -1.04 -16.23
CA ASP A 112 -4.64 -0.93 -17.29
C ASP A 112 -4.00 0.48 -17.36
N LEU A 113 -4.13 1.26 -16.29
CA LEU A 113 -3.58 2.61 -16.17
C LEU A 113 -2.35 2.62 -15.27
N ASP A 114 -1.65 3.75 -15.28
CA ASP A 114 -0.59 4.07 -14.33
C ASP A 114 -1.06 3.91 -12.87
N LEU A 115 -0.13 3.63 -11.96
CA LEU A 115 -0.37 3.59 -10.53
C LEU A 115 -0.62 5.00 -9.98
N LEU A 116 -1.66 5.13 -9.16
CA LEU A 116 -1.87 6.30 -8.33
C LEU A 116 -1.20 6.08 -6.98
N VAL A 117 -0.21 6.90 -6.66
CA VAL A 117 0.58 6.77 -5.43
C VAL A 117 0.16 7.85 -4.45
N LEU A 118 -0.30 7.44 -3.27
CA LEU A 118 -0.52 8.34 -2.13
C LEU A 118 0.67 8.20 -1.18
N GLU A 119 1.48 9.25 -1.09
CA GLU A 119 2.62 9.34 -0.17
C GLU A 119 2.19 10.01 1.13
N LEU A 120 2.48 9.38 2.26
CA LEU A 120 2.22 9.85 3.61
C LEU A 120 3.54 10.21 4.29
N HIS A 121 3.60 11.40 4.87
CA HIS A 121 4.78 11.91 5.55
C HIS A 121 4.61 11.85 7.08
N GLY A 122 5.71 11.73 7.81
CA GLY A 122 5.70 11.67 9.28
C GLY A 122 5.13 12.91 9.99
N ASN A 123 4.98 14.03 9.28
CA ASN A 123 4.32 15.24 9.77
C ASN A 123 2.79 15.28 9.50
N GLY A 124 2.24 14.22 8.91
CA GLY A 124 0.83 14.12 8.54
C GLY A 124 0.46 14.73 7.19
N ALA A 125 1.43 15.28 6.44
CA ALA A 125 1.21 15.71 5.07
C ALA A 125 0.97 14.51 4.16
N LYS A 126 0.24 14.74 3.07
CA LYS A 126 -0.05 13.75 2.04
C LYS A 126 0.16 14.36 0.67
N ASP A 127 0.83 13.63 -0.20
CA ASP A 127 1.01 13.99 -1.60
C ASP A 127 0.48 12.87 -2.51
N VAL A 128 -0.01 13.24 -3.68
CA VAL A 128 -0.48 12.28 -4.70
C VAL A 128 0.35 12.45 -5.96
N SER A 129 0.89 11.33 -6.46
CA SER A 129 1.60 11.24 -7.73
C SER A 129 1.01 10.14 -8.60
N ILE A 130 1.40 10.14 -9.88
CA ILE A 130 1.05 9.11 -10.86
C ILE A 130 2.36 8.50 -11.34
N GLU A 131 2.44 7.19 -11.35
CA GLU A 131 3.64 6.44 -11.72
C GLU A 131 3.30 5.34 -12.74
N PRO A 132 4.08 5.22 -13.83
CA PRO A 132 3.82 4.26 -14.90
C PRO A 132 4.07 2.80 -14.50
#